data_AF-A0A2Z2NIW4-F1
#
_entry.id   AF-A0A2Z2NIW4-F1
#
_cell.length_a   1.000
_cell.length_b   1.000
_cell.length_c   1.000
_cell.angle_alpha   90.00
_cell.angle_beta   90.00
_cell.angle_gamma   90.00
#
_symmetry.space_group_name_H-M   'P 1'
#
loop_
_entity.id
_entity.type
_entity.pdbx_description
1 polymer ?
#
loop_
_entity_poly.entity_id
_entity_poly.type
_entity_poly.pdbx_seq_one_letter_code
_entity_poly.pdbx_strand_id
1 'polypeptide(L)'
;MTTLLALLAFAAITALLGILLAWLSSSSVALRFHLPRLRPLRTDTNLPAESQSGQDDEHIPVAATVNQPLSEQPTEQPIELLIEAVNAKLPQTQCAQCAYPGCRPYATAIVLENAPINQCPPGGDALISELADFLGKEIIALDAERGENKPPQVAVIDEPACIGCTLCILACPVDAIVGASRLMHTVISDQCTGCELCLPPCPVDCIELVAANIPLAQWRWPKPV
;
A
#
# COMPACT_ATOMS: atom_id res chain seq x y z
N MET A 1 52.17 31.97 -25.80
CA MET A 1 50.76 31.56 -25.96
C MET A 1 50.31 30.54 -24.91
N THR A 2 51.18 29.63 -24.44
CA THR A 2 50.83 28.59 -23.44
C THR A 2 50.60 29.12 -22.01
N THR A 3 51.28 30.19 -21.59
CA THR A 3 51.14 30.77 -20.24
C THR A 3 49.83 31.55 -20.03
N LEU A 4 49.31 32.19 -21.07
CA LEU A 4 48.05 32.95 -21.01
C LEU A 4 46.83 32.02 -20.87
N LEU A 5 46.85 30.87 -21.56
CA LEU A 5 45.82 29.83 -21.44
C LEU A 5 45.79 29.20 -20.04
N ALA A 6 46.95 28.97 -19.42
CA ALA A 6 47.03 28.43 -18.06
C ALA A 6 46.48 29.40 -16.99
N LEU A 7 46.74 30.70 -17.14
CA LEU A 7 46.21 31.74 -16.24
C LEU A 7 44.69 31.89 -16.34
N LEU A 8 44.12 31.80 -17.55
CA LEU A 8 42.67 31.84 -17.75
C LEU A 8 41.97 30.59 -17.18
N ALA A 9 42.58 29.41 -17.33
CA ALA A 9 42.06 28.18 -16.74
C ALA A 9 42.08 28.23 -15.20
N PHE A 10 43.14 28.75 -14.59
CA PHE A 10 43.24 28.88 -13.13
C PHE A 10 42.18 29.86 -12.57
N ALA A 11 41.93 30.97 -13.26
CA ALA A 11 40.89 31.93 -12.87
C ALA A 11 39.46 31.34 -12.98
N ALA A 12 39.20 30.51 -13.97
CA ALA A 12 37.90 29.83 -14.12
C ALA A 12 37.66 28.79 -13.01
N ILE A 13 38.69 28.03 -12.64
CA ILE A 13 38.59 27.01 -11.57
C ILE A 13 38.35 27.67 -10.21
N THR A 14 39.04 28.77 -9.90
CA THR A 14 38.82 29.47 -8.62
C THR A 14 37.45 30.14 -8.54
N ALA A 15 36.91 30.65 -9.66
CA ALA A 15 35.55 31.19 -9.71
C ALA A 15 34.48 30.10 -9.50
N LEU A 16 34.63 28.93 -10.15
CA LEU A 16 33.71 27.81 -9.98
C LEU A 16 33.74 27.21 -8.57
N LEU A 17 34.93 27.12 -7.96
CA LEU A 17 35.08 26.64 -6.58
C LEU A 17 34.43 27.61 -5.57
N GLY A 18 34.54 28.92 -5.81
CA GLY A 18 33.88 29.94 -4.99
C GLY A 18 32.35 29.86 -5.06
N ILE A 19 31.78 29.63 -6.26
CA ILE A 19 30.34 29.47 -6.44
C ILE A 19 29.84 28.19 -5.75
N LEU A 20 30.59 27.08 -5.85
CA LEU A 20 30.25 25.81 -5.20
C LEU A 20 30.27 25.94 -3.66
N LEU A 21 31.28 26.61 -3.10
CA LEU A 21 31.39 26.83 -1.66
C LEU A 21 30.25 27.75 -1.14
N ALA A 22 29.88 28.79 -1.89
CA ALA A 22 28.76 29.67 -1.55
C ALA A 22 27.40 28.96 -1.62
N TRP A 23 27.24 28.00 -2.55
CA TRP A 23 26.04 27.15 -2.64
C TRP A 23 25.96 26.16 -1.48
N LEU A 24 27.09 25.55 -1.08
CA LEU A 24 27.16 24.66 0.10
C LEU A 24 26.82 25.40 1.39
N SER A 25 27.27 26.66 1.57
CA SER A 25 26.93 27.45 2.75
C SER A 25 25.48 27.95 2.77
N SER A 26 24.85 28.16 1.61
CA SER A 26 23.44 28.58 1.52
C SER A 26 22.45 27.42 1.57
N SER A 27 22.91 26.18 1.39
CA SER A 27 22.07 24.98 1.48
C SER A 27 21.86 24.57 2.95
N SER A 28 21.41 25.51 3.78
CA SER A 28 20.76 25.20 5.05
C SER A 28 19.34 24.70 4.76
N VAL A 29 19.23 23.51 4.16
CA VAL A 29 17.99 22.72 4.21
C VAL A 29 17.85 22.28 5.66
N ALA A 30 17.28 23.17 6.47
CA ALA A 30 16.79 22.84 7.79
C ALA A 30 15.72 21.76 7.61
N LEU A 31 16.09 20.50 7.84
CA LEU A 31 15.12 19.46 8.19
C LEU A 31 14.42 19.94 9.47
N ARG A 32 13.32 20.65 9.31
CA ARG A 32 12.27 20.74 10.33
C ARG A 32 11.67 19.34 10.44
N PHE A 33 12.33 18.51 11.24
CA PHE A 33 11.74 17.30 11.79
C PHE A 33 10.49 17.71 12.54
N HIS A 34 9.34 17.53 11.90
CA HIS A 34 8.04 17.66 12.53
C HIS A 34 7.85 16.41 13.40
N LEU A 35 8.46 16.41 14.58
CA LEU A 35 8.17 15.45 15.63
C LEU A 35 6.67 15.59 15.97
N PRO A 36 5.83 14.57 15.73
CA PRO A 36 4.47 14.58 16.22
C PRO A 36 4.53 14.68 17.75
N ARG A 37 3.82 15.66 18.32
CA ARG A 37 3.66 15.78 19.77
C ARG A 37 3.11 14.46 20.30
N LEU A 38 3.98 13.63 20.90
CA LEU A 38 3.57 12.52 21.72
C LEU A 38 2.71 13.10 22.86
N ARG A 39 1.42 12.80 22.79
CA ARG A 39 0.45 13.11 23.85
C ARG A 39 0.95 12.37 25.10
N PRO A 40 1.12 13.05 26.25
CA PRO A 40 1.56 12.36 27.46
C PRO A 40 0.57 11.24 27.79
N LEU A 41 1.10 10.04 28.00
CA LEU A 41 0.34 8.93 28.56
C LEU A 41 -0.25 9.40 29.89
N ARG A 42 -1.58 9.48 29.91
CA ARG A 42 -2.33 9.79 31.11
C ARG A 42 -2.10 8.64 32.09
N THR A 43 -1.25 8.86 33.09
CA THR A 43 -1.17 7.99 34.25
C THR A 43 -2.41 8.26 35.07
N ASP A 44 -3.51 7.56 34.75
CA ASP A 44 -4.69 7.52 35.59
C ASP A 44 -4.35 6.69 36.84
N THR A 45 -3.61 7.30 37.77
CA THR A 45 -3.63 6.91 39.18
C THR A 45 -4.94 7.43 39.77
N ASN A 46 -6.05 6.82 39.36
CA ASN A 46 -7.34 6.85 40.03
C ASN A 46 -8.12 5.63 39.55
N LEU A 47 -7.74 4.47 40.10
CA LEU A 47 -8.63 3.33 40.24
C LEU A 47 -9.54 3.61 41.46
N PRO A 48 -10.84 3.83 41.30
CA PRO A 48 -11.77 3.54 42.38
C PRO A 48 -12.02 2.03 42.40
N ALA A 49 -11.77 1.42 43.55
CA ALA A 49 -12.37 0.15 43.93
C ALA A 49 -13.87 0.34 44.21
N GLU A 50 -14.60 -0.77 44.35
CA GLU A 50 -16.04 -0.95 44.63
C GLU A 50 -16.88 -1.14 43.35
N SER A 51 -17.27 -2.35 42.93
CA SER A 51 -18.18 -3.34 43.54
C SER A 51 -19.57 -2.78 43.86
N GLN A 52 -20.54 -3.06 42.98
CA GLN A 52 -22.00 -3.20 43.20
C GLN A 52 -22.62 -3.44 41.80
N SER A 53 -22.99 -4.66 41.38
CA SER A 53 -24.31 -5.31 41.60
C SER A 53 -25.50 -4.36 41.53
N GLY A 54 -26.32 -4.47 40.49
CA GLY A 54 -27.62 -3.81 40.41
C GLY A 54 -28.08 -3.57 38.98
N GLN A 55 -29.00 -4.41 38.51
CA GLN A 55 -29.98 -4.10 37.47
C GLN A 55 -30.63 -2.74 37.79
N ASP A 56 -30.96 -1.94 36.77
CA ASP A 56 -32.24 -1.25 36.66
C ASP A 56 -32.38 -0.63 35.25
N ASP A 57 -33.52 -0.92 34.64
CA ASP A 57 -33.97 -0.48 33.33
C ASP A 57 -34.06 1.05 33.25
N GLU A 58 -33.19 1.70 32.45
CA GLU A 58 -33.38 3.10 32.06
C GLU A 58 -33.35 3.27 30.53
N HIS A 59 -34.54 3.10 29.97
CA HIS A 59 -35.12 3.88 28.87
C HIS A 59 -34.16 4.88 28.18
N ILE A 60 -33.58 4.50 27.03
CA ILE A 60 -32.97 5.46 26.11
C ILE A 60 -34.09 6.08 25.25
N PRO A 61 -34.39 7.38 25.36
CA PRO A 61 -35.28 8.03 24.41
C PRO A 61 -34.55 8.22 23.08
N VAL A 62 -34.93 7.44 22.07
CA VAL A 62 -34.52 7.64 20.68
C VAL A 62 -35.30 8.83 20.11
N ALA A 63 -34.82 10.05 20.37
CA ALA A 63 -35.35 11.25 19.74
C ALA A 63 -34.35 12.42 19.80
N ALA A 64 -33.38 12.44 18.89
CA ALA A 64 -32.75 13.68 18.41
C ALA A 64 -31.94 13.43 17.12
N THR A 65 -32.65 13.49 15.99
CA THR A 65 -32.18 14.21 14.80
C THR A 65 -30.95 13.66 14.07
N VAL A 66 -31.11 12.54 13.36
CA VAL A 66 -30.43 12.38 12.05
C VAL A 66 -31.33 13.05 11.01
N ASN A 67 -31.41 14.38 11.05
CA ASN A 67 -31.94 15.18 9.95
C ASN A 67 -30.76 15.65 9.10
N GLN A 68 -30.18 14.72 8.36
CA GLN A 68 -29.38 15.11 7.21
C GLN A 68 -30.15 14.69 5.96
N PRO A 69 -30.80 15.65 5.28
CA PRO A 69 -31.59 15.33 4.10
C PRO A 69 -30.68 14.80 2.99
N LEU A 70 -31.07 13.65 2.45
CA LEU A 70 -30.61 13.11 1.17
C LEU A 70 -31.09 14.04 0.06
N SER A 71 -30.39 15.15 -0.15
CA SER A 71 -30.67 16.04 -1.26
C SER A 71 -29.39 16.73 -1.70
N GLU A 72 -29.03 16.45 -2.96
CA GLU A 72 -28.02 17.11 -3.81
C GLU A 72 -26.59 16.53 -3.78
N GLN A 73 -26.34 15.59 -4.71
CA GLN A 73 -25.03 15.39 -5.33
C GLN A 73 -25.18 15.55 -6.86
N PRO A 74 -25.16 16.77 -7.41
CA PRO A 74 -25.28 16.99 -8.85
C PRO A 74 -23.88 17.02 -9.50
N THR A 75 -23.62 16.10 -10.44
CA THR A 75 -22.53 16.10 -11.47
C THR A 75 -21.14 15.48 -11.21
N GLU A 76 -20.86 14.80 -10.09
CA GLU A 76 -19.58 14.09 -9.88
C GLU A 76 -19.56 12.62 -10.36
N GLN A 77 -20.71 12.05 -10.72
CA GLN A 77 -20.91 10.62 -10.90
C GLN A 77 -20.20 9.96 -12.11
N PRO A 78 -19.99 10.61 -13.28
CA PRO A 78 -19.45 9.91 -14.46
C PRO A 78 -18.00 9.44 -14.31
N ILE A 79 -17.14 10.25 -13.69
CA ILE A 79 -15.72 9.95 -13.54
C ILE A 79 -15.50 8.90 -12.45
N GLU A 80 -16.22 9.02 -11.34
CA GLU A 80 -16.16 8.05 -10.25
C GLU A 80 -16.57 6.65 -10.71
N LEU A 81 -17.61 6.54 -11.55
CA LEU A 81 -18.01 5.26 -12.14
C LEU A 81 -16.92 4.66 -13.03
N LEU A 82 -16.16 5.50 -13.75
CA LEU A 82 -15.04 5.04 -14.57
C LEU A 82 -13.87 4.55 -13.69
N ILE A 83 -13.56 5.26 -12.60
CA ILE A 83 -12.54 4.84 -11.62
C ILE A 83 -12.92 3.49 -11.02
N GLU A 84 -14.17 3.31 -10.60
CA GLU A 84 -14.63 2.05 -10.04
C GLU A 84 -14.64 0.91 -11.06
N ALA A 85 -14.97 1.20 -12.32
CA ALA A 85 -14.89 0.20 -13.40
C ALA A 85 -13.44 -0.25 -13.66
N VAL A 86 -12.46 0.67 -13.61
CA VAL A 86 -11.04 0.32 -13.70
C VAL A 86 -10.60 -0.44 -12.45
N ASN A 87 -10.97 0.02 -11.25
CA ASN A 87 -10.63 -0.63 -9.99
C ASN A 87 -11.13 -2.08 -9.97
N ALA A 88 -12.37 -2.34 -10.39
CA ALA A 88 -12.94 -3.69 -10.44
C ALA A 88 -12.19 -4.67 -11.35
N LYS A 89 -11.40 -4.18 -12.31
CA LYS A 89 -10.55 -5.01 -13.18
C LYS A 89 -9.20 -5.35 -12.55
N LEU A 90 -8.74 -4.54 -11.59
CA LEU A 90 -7.46 -4.77 -10.93
C LEU A 90 -7.53 -6.02 -10.02
N PRO A 91 -6.39 -6.68 -9.75
CA PRO A 91 -6.35 -7.95 -8.99
C PRO A 91 -6.80 -7.87 -7.52
N GLN A 92 -7.03 -6.68 -6.98
CA GLN A 92 -7.42 -6.45 -5.58
C GLN A 92 -6.46 -7.05 -4.53
N THR A 93 -5.19 -7.24 -4.88
CA THR A 93 -4.18 -7.83 -3.96
C THR A 93 -3.69 -6.85 -2.89
N GLN A 94 -3.89 -5.54 -3.09
CA GLN A 94 -3.42 -4.45 -2.21
C GLN A 94 -1.91 -4.52 -1.88
N CYS A 95 -1.10 -5.05 -2.82
CA CYS A 95 0.33 -5.33 -2.62
C CYS A 95 1.26 -4.10 -2.79
N ALA A 96 0.76 -3.01 -3.34
CA ALA A 96 1.51 -1.78 -3.64
C ALA A 96 2.76 -1.93 -4.56
N GLN A 97 2.89 -3.02 -5.30
CA GLN A 97 4.02 -3.23 -6.25
C GLN A 97 4.04 -2.18 -7.38
N CYS A 98 2.88 -1.61 -7.71
CA CYS A 98 2.75 -0.50 -8.68
C CYS A 98 3.16 0.88 -8.11
N ALA A 99 3.70 0.96 -6.88
CA ALA A 99 4.00 2.18 -6.13
C ALA A 99 2.78 3.03 -5.71
N TYR A 100 1.57 2.51 -5.86
CA TYR A 100 0.36 3.07 -5.28
C TYR A 100 -0.04 2.28 -4.03
N PRO A 101 -0.64 2.92 -3.00
CA PRO A 101 -0.96 2.25 -1.74
C PRO A 101 -2.05 1.17 -1.85
N GLY A 102 -2.69 1.02 -3.01
CA GLY A 102 -3.69 0.00 -3.28
C GLY A 102 -4.20 0.06 -4.72
N CYS A 103 -5.13 -0.84 -5.05
CA CYS A 103 -5.70 -0.94 -6.39
C CYS A 103 -6.53 0.31 -6.76
N ARG A 104 -7.40 0.79 -5.87
CA ARG A 104 -8.24 1.97 -6.15
C ARG A 104 -7.42 3.24 -6.42
N PRO A 105 -6.40 3.61 -5.61
CA PRO A 105 -5.51 4.72 -5.94
C PRO A 105 -4.82 4.61 -7.30
N TYR A 106 -4.40 3.40 -7.69
CA TYR A 106 -3.84 3.18 -9.04
C TYR A 106 -4.89 3.38 -10.13
N ALA A 107 -6.11 2.87 -9.94
CA ALA A 107 -7.23 3.10 -10.86
C ALA A 107 -7.55 4.60 -11.02
N THR A 108 -7.55 5.35 -9.92
CA THR A 108 -7.70 6.80 -9.93
C THR A 108 -6.61 7.48 -10.75
N ALA A 109 -5.34 7.09 -10.55
CA ALA A 109 -4.22 7.66 -11.31
C ALA A 109 -4.29 7.32 -12.81
N ILE A 110 -4.75 6.12 -13.18
CA ILE A 110 -4.97 5.73 -14.59
C ILE A 110 -5.97 6.66 -15.28
N VAL A 111 -7.05 7.04 -14.57
CA VAL A 111 -8.17 7.82 -15.10
C VAL A 111 -7.88 9.33 -15.04
N LEU A 112 -7.40 9.84 -13.91
CA LEU A 112 -7.24 11.29 -13.67
C LEU A 112 -5.86 11.82 -14.06
N GLU A 113 -4.80 11.04 -13.84
CA GLU A 113 -3.41 11.47 -14.01
C GLU A 113 -2.77 10.85 -15.26
N ASN A 114 -3.53 10.03 -15.99
CA ASN A 114 -3.08 9.28 -17.14
C ASN A 114 -1.86 8.37 -16.85
N ALA A 115 -1.84 7.76 -15.66
CA ALA A 115 -0.80 6.79 -15.29
C ALA A 115 -0.73 5.63 -16.30
N PRO A 116 0.47 5.05 -16.54
CA PRO A 116 0.64 3.90 -17.41
C PRO A 116 -0.15 2.68 -16.90
N ILE A 117 -0.78 1.93 -17.81
CA ILE A 117 -1.63 0.76 -17.48
C ILE A 117 -0.83 -0.53 -17.24
N ASN A 118 0.49 -0.48 -17.38
CA ASN A 118 1.42 -1.61 -17.33
C ASN A 118 2.25 -1.69 -16.03
N GLN A 119 1.78 -1.08 -14.95
CA GLN A 119 2.55 -1.01 -13.70
C GLN A 119 2.13 -2.05 -12.67
N CYS A 120 1.20 -2.96 -12.98
CA CYS A 120 0.68 -3.97 -12.05
C CYS A 120 1.23 -5.37 -12.36
N PRO A 121 2.34 -5.80 -11.73
CA PRO A 121 2.90 -7.13 -11.94
C PRO A 121 1.92 -8.29 -11.67
N PRO A 122 1.09 -8.28 -10.61
CA PRO A 122 0.13 -9.36 -10.37
C PRO A 122 -0.91 -9.53 -11.48
N GLY A 123 -1.25 -8.46 -12.20
CA GLY A 123 -2.19 -8.49 -13.32
C GLY A 123 -1.58 -8.94 -14.64
N GLY A 124 -0.29 -8.63 -14.85
CA GLY A 124 0.46 -9.03 -16.05
C GLY A 124 -0.16 -8.56 -17.37
N ASP A 125 0.21 -9.23 -18.46
CA ASP A 125 -0.20 -8.86 -19.83
C ASP A 125 -1.72 -8.98 -20.06
N ALA A 126 -2.38 -9.90 -19.35
CA ALA A 126 -3.83 -10.08 -19.44
C ALA A 126 -4.58 -8.84 -18.94
N LEU A 127 -4.17 -8.28 -17.79
CA LEU A 127 -4.74 -7.05 -17.26
C LEU A 127 -4.45 -5.86 -18.18
N ILE A 128 -3.23 -5.76 -18.70
CA ILE A 128 -2.83 -4.67 -19.61
C ILE A 128 -3.74 -4.66 -20.83
N SER A 129 -3.94 -5.83 -21.46
CA SER A 129 -4.79 -5.97 -22.63
C SER A 129 -6.24 -5.59 -22.31
N GLU A 130 -6.76 -6.03 -21.16
CA GLU A 130 -8.11 -5.69 -20.73
C GLU A 130 -8.31 -4.19 -20.47
N LEU A 131 -7.33 -3.53 -19.84
CA LEU A 131 -7.36 -2.09 -19.59
C LEU A 131 -7.19 -1.27 -20.88
N ALA A 132 -6.33 -1.72 -21.79
CA ALA A 132 -6.13 -1.12 -23.11
C ALA A 132 -7.44 -1.13 -23.91
N ASP A 133 -8.09 -2.30 -24.00
CA ASP A 133 -9.39 -2.47 -24.66
C ASP A 133 -10.48 -1.59 -24.01
N PHE A 134 -10.52 -1.54 -22.68
CA PHE A 134 -11.54 -0.80 -21.94
C PHE A 134 -11.39 0.72 -22.04
N LEU A 135 -10.16 1.23 -22.01
CA LEU A 135 -9.86 2.67 -22.01
C LEU A 135 -9.53 3.22 -23.39
N GLY A 136 -9.45 2.36 -24.42
CA GLY A 136 -8.99 2.73 -25.76
C GLY A 136 -7.53 3.20 -25.78
N LYS A 137 -6.67 2.61 -24.94
CA LYS A 137 -5.23 2.90 -24.87
C LYS A 137 -4.44 1.87 -25.67
N GLU A 138 -3.21 2.21 -26.06
CA GLU A 138 -2.30 1.26 -26.70
C GLU A 138 -1.83 0.19 -25.70
N ILE A 139 -1.65 -1.04 -26.18
CA ILE A 139 -1.07 -2.14 -25.41
C ILE A 139 0.45 -1.93 -25.33
N ILE A 140 0.97 -1.87 -24.11
CA ILE A 140 2.40 -1.69 -23.81
C ILE A 140 2.87 -2.83 -22.90
N ALA A 141 4.11 -3.29 -23.03
CA ALA A 141 4.63 -4.39 -22.21
C ALA A 141 4.67 -4.04 -20.71
N LEU A 142 4.57 -5.04 -19.83
CA LEU A 142 4.69 -4.86 -18.37
C LEU A 142 5.97 -4.08 -18.01
N ASP A 143 5.83 -3.11 -17.10
CA ASP A 143 6.94 -2.33 -16.58
C ASP A 143 7.86 -3.21 -15.72
N ALA A 144 9.01 -3.59 -16.28
CA ALA A 144 9.99 -4.45 -15.64
C ALA A 144 10.58 -3.84 -14.35
N GLU A 145 10.51 -2.52 -14.15
CA GLU A 145 10.95 -1.89 -12.90
C GLU A 145 10.00 -2.17 -11.73
N ARG A 146 8.74 -2.57 -12.01
CA ARG A 146 7.73 -2.90 -10.98
C ARG A 146 7.77 -4.36 -10.56
N GLY A 147 8.34 -5.23 -11.38
CA GLY A 147 8.47 -6.66 -11.13
C GLY A 147 7.90 -7.51 -12.26
N GLU A 148 7.92 -8.82 -12.04
CA GLU A 148 7.48 -9.83 -12.99
C GLU A 148 6.08 -10.38 -12.63
N ASN A 149 5.34 -10.86 -13.62
CA ASN A 149 4.10 -11.58 -13.36
C ASN A 149 4.42 -12.99 -12.85
N LYS A 150 4.14 -13.23 -11.57
CA LYS A 150 4.26 -14.56 -10.94
C LYS A 150 2.90 -15.27 -10.94
N PRO A 151 2.87 -16.62 -11.00
CA PRO A 151 1.65 -17.36 -10.78
C PRO A 151 1.10 -17.10 -9.36
N PRO A 152 -0.21 -17.33 -9.11
CA PRO A 152 -0.78 -17.15 -7.78
C PRO A 152 -0.06 -17.98 -6.72
N GLN A 153 0.26 -17.35 -5.59
CA GLN A 153 0.93 -17.96 -4.45
C GLN A 153 0.14 -17.73 -3.16
N VAL A 154 0.37 -18.60 -2.17
CA VAL A 154 -0.23 -18.51 -0.84
C VAL A 154 0.89 -18.55 0.19
N ALA A 155 0.78 -17.72 1.22
CA ALA A 155 1.70 -17.76 2.35
C ALA A 155 1.43 -18.98 3.24
N VAL A 156 2.49 -19.61 3.73
CA VAL A 156 2.46 -20.71 4.69
C VAL A 156 3.37 -20.34 5.85
N ILE A 157 2.87 -20.54 7.08
CA ILE A 157 3.62 -20.28 8.31
C ILE A 157 4.17 -21.60 8.82
N ASP A 158 5.48 -21.65 9.11
CA ASP A 158 6.09 -22.75 9.84
C ASP A 158 5.65 -22.69 11.31
N GLU A 159 4.64 -23.49 11.61
CA GLU A 159 3.91 -23.56 12.87
C GLU A 159 4.82 -23.70 14.11
N PRO A 160 5.78 -24.65 14.16
CA PRO A 160 6.69 -24.80 15.30
C PRO A 160 7.67 -23.63 15.49
N ALA A 161 8.01 -22.90 14.44
CA ALA A 161 8.91 -21.75 14.52
C ALA A 161 8.18 -20.45 14.91
N CYS A 162 6.87 -20.40 14.75
CA CYS A 162 6.07 -19.21 15.01
C CYS A 162 6.02 -18.85 16.51
N ILE A 163 6.50 -17.65 16.86
CA ILE A 163 6.51 -17.15 18.25
C ILE A 163 5.26 -16.33 18.64
N GLY A 164 4.28 -16.18 17.75
CA GLY A 164 3.06 -15.42 18.05
C GLY A 164 3.26 -13.90 18.21
N CYS A 165 4.16 -13.28 17.43
CA CYS A 165 4.49 -11.84 17.56
C CYS A 165 3.44 -10.85 17.03
N THR A 166 2.40 -11.32 16.33
CA THR A 166 1.30 -10.57 15.68
C THR A 166 1.68 -9.58 14.56
N LEU A 167 2.97 -9.40 14.24
CA LEU A 167 3.39 -8.43 13.21
C LEU A 167 2.90 -8.78 11.80
N CYS A 168 2.81 -10.07 11.48
CA CYS A 168 2.28 -10.55 10.21
C CYS A 168 0.77 -10.28 10.06
N ILE A 169 -0.01 -10.35 11.15
CA ILE A 169 -1.44 -10.01 11.14
C ILE A 169 -1.62 -8.54 10.79
N LEU A 170 -0.85 -7.64 11.43
CA LEU A 170 -0.92 -6.21 11.16
C LEU A 170 -0.50 -5.83 9.73
N ALA A 171 0.36 -6.64 9.11
CA ALA A 171 0.84 -6.41 7.75
C ALA A 171 -0.08 -7.00 6.67
N CYS A 172 -1.01 -7.89 7.03
CA CYS A 172 -1.88 -8.54 6.07
C CYS A 172 -3.02 -7.60 5.65
N PRO A 173 -3.10 -7.14 4.39
CA PRO A 173 -4.11 -6.16 3.98
C PRO A 173 -5.51 -6.77 3.80
N VAL A 174 -5.62 -8.10 3.82
CA VAL A 174 -6.85 -8.87 3.57
C VAL A 174 -7.24 -9.73 4.77
N ASP A 175 -6.57 -9.56 5.91
CA ASP A 175 -6.85 -10.29 7.15
C ASP A 175 -6.85 -11.83 6.99
N ALA A 176 -6.01 -12.36 6.11
CA ALA A 176 -5.90 -13.80 5.84
C ALA A 176 -5.15 -14.59 6.94
N ILE A 177 -4.52 -13.92 7.91
CA ILE A 177 -3.72 -14.55 8.96
C ILE A 177 -4.51 -14.54 10.26
N VAL A 178 -4.65 -15.71 10.89
CA VAL A 178 -5.37 -15.87 12.15
C VAL A 178 -4.46 -16.38 13.26
N GLY A 179 -4.73 -15.94 14.48
CA GLY A 179 -4.09 -16.37 15.72
C GLY A 179 -4.13 -15.25 16.76
N ALA A 180 -3.31 -15.34 17.81
CA ALA A 180 -3.29 -14.35 18.88
C ALA A 180 -1.88 -14.14 19.43
N SER A 181 -1.70 -13.11 20.25
CA SER A 181 -0.41 -12.83 20.88
C SER A 181 0.11 -14.05 21.66
N ARG A 182 1.37 -14.42 21.39
CA ARG A 182 2.07 -15.58 21.98
C ARG A 182 1.42 -16.93 21.65
N LEU A 183 0.53 -16.97 20.67
CA LEU A 183 0.00 -18.19 20.09
C LEU A 183 0.42 -18.29 18.62
N MET A 184 0.52 -19.53 18.14
CA MET A 184 0.84 -19.83 16.76
C MET A 184 -0.19 -19.21 15.82
N HIS A 185 0.27 -18.61 14.73
CA HIS A 185 -0.59 -18.12 13.67
C HIS A 185 -0.66 -19.12 12.52
N THR A 186 -1.74 -19.03 11.74
CA THR A 186 -1.90 -19.80 10.50
C THR A 186 -2.56 -18.93 9.43
N VAL A 187 -2.42 -19.32 8.16
CA VAL A 187 -2.96 -18.59 7.01
C VAL A 187 -4.21 -19.31 6.50
N ILE A 188 -5.30 -18.55 6.36
CA ILE A 188 -6.49 -19.00 5.64
C ILE A 188 -6.19 -18.89 4.14
N SER A 189 -5.86 -20.03 3.53
CA SER A 189 -5.39 -20.12 2.14
C SER A 189 -6.32 -19.42 1.15
N ASP A 190 -7.64 -19.57 1.35
CA ASP A 190 -8.67 -19.03 0.47
C ASP A 190 -8.78 -17.49 0.49
N GLN A 191 -8.27 -16.84 1.55
CA GLN A 191 -8.26 -15.38 1.68
C GLN A 191 -6.90 -14.78 1.37
N CYS A 192 -5.85 -15.60 1.25
CA CYS A 192 -4.51 -15.12 0.98
C CYS A 192 -4.37 -14.70 -0.49
N THR A 193 -3.95 -13.45 -0.70
CA THR A 193 -3.71 -12.91 -2.06
C THR A 193 -2.28 -13.12 -2.56
N GLY A 194 -1.39 -13.66 -1.73
CA GLY A 194 0.04 -13.81 -2.08
C GLY A 194 0.79 -12.49 -2.20
N CYS A 195 0.35 -11.41 -1.52
CA CYS A 195 0.95 -10.08 -1.63
C CYS A 195 2.37 -9.91 -1.04
N GLU A 196 2.91 -10.95 -0.40
CA GLU A 196 4.25 -11.00 0.22
C GLU A 196 4.50 -10.00 1.38
N LEU A 197 3.52 -9.16 1.75
CA LEU A 197 3.67 -8.14 2.80
C LEU A 197 3.93 -8.69 4.20
N CYS A 198 3.58 -9.96 4.45
CA CYS A 198 3.79 -10.63 5.74
C CYS A 198 5.22 -11.15 5.95
N LEU A 199 6.05 -11.25 4.89
CA LEU A 199 7.41 -11.77 4.98
C LEU A 199 8.35 -10.81 5.73
N PRO A 200 8.54 -9.54 5.29
CA PRO A 200 9.47 -8.62 5.96
C PRO A 200 9.26 -8.39 7.47
N PRO A 201 8.01 -8.31 7.99
CA PRO A 201 7.79 -8.06 9.41
C PRO A 201 7.98 -9.30 10.30
N CYS A 202 8.19 -10.50 9.75
CA CYS A 202 8.38 -11.72 10.55
C CYS A 202 9.79 -11.77 11.16
N PRO A 203 9.95 -11.65 12.49
CA PRO A 203 11.27 -11.55 13.12
C PRO A 203 12.03 -12.88 13.20
N VAL A 204 11.35 -14.00 12.96
CA VAL A 204 11.91 -15.36 12.99
C VAL A 204 11.89 -16.01 11.61
N ASP A 205 11.51 -15.26 10.57
CA ASP A 205 11.51 -15.69 9.17
C ASP A 205 10.79 -17.04 8.92
N CYS A 206 9.69 -17.27 9.63
CA CYS A 206 8.91 -18.52 9.56
C CYS A 206 7.81 -18.52 8.50
N ILE A 207 7.87 -17.67 7.47
CA ILE A 207 6.78 -17.53 6.47
C ILE A 207 7.34 -17.70 5.06
N GLU A 208 6.74 -18.59 4.28
CA GLU A 208 7.13 -18.87 2.89
C GLU A 208 5.94 -18.70 1.95
N LEU A 209 6.19 -18.34 0.68
CA LEU A 209 5.16 -18.38 -0.38
C LEU A 209 5.30 -19.66 -1.21
N VAL A 210 4.23 -20.44 -1.22
CA VAL A 210 4.12 -21.63 -2.05
C VAL A 210 3.13 -21.37 -3.20
N ALA A 211 3.24 -22.12 -4.29
CA ALA A 211 2.26 -22.04 -5.37
C ALA A 211 0.86 -22.35 -4.83
N ALA A 212 -0.14 -21.53 -5.18
CA ALA A 212 -1.52 -21.74 -4.75
C ALA A 212 -2.01 -23.09 -5.30
N ASN A 213 -2.52 -23.95 -4.42
CA ASN A 213 -3.20 -25.16 -4.84
C ASN A 213 -4.61 -24.80 -5.31
N ILE A 214 -4.74 -24.39 -6.57
CA ILE A 214 -6.03 -24.01 -7.16
C ILE A 214 -6.81 -25.29 -7.48
N PRO A 215 -7.97 -25.53 -6.85
CA PRO A 215 -8.82 -26.68 -7.21
C PRO A 215 -9.23 -26.59 -8.67
N LEU A 216 -9.40 -27.73 -9.34
CA LEU A 216 -9.85 -27.78 -10.74
C LEU A 216 -11.15 -26.99 -10.98
N ALA A 217 -12.02 -26.90 -9.96
CA ALA A 217 -13.26 -26.13 -10.03
C ALA A 217 -13.06 -24.60 -10.13
N GLN A 218 -11.93 -24.08 -9.63
CA GLN A 218 -11.59 -22.65 -9.66
C GLN A 218 -10.61 -22.29 -10.78
N TRP A 219 -10.02 -23.30 -11.43
CA TRP A 219 -9.08 -23.10 -12.53
C TRP A 219 -9.78 -22.48 -13.74
N ARG A 220 -9.26 -21.35 -14.22
CA ARG A 220 -9.73 -20.66 -15.43
C ARG A 220 -8.62 -20.66 -16.47
N TRP A 221 -8.99 -20.94 -17.71
CA TRP A 221 -8.08 -20.83 -18.84
C TRP A 221 -7.61 -19.37 -18.98
N PRO A 222 -6.29 -19.09 -18.95
CA PRO A 222 -5.80 -17.73 -19.16
C PRO A 222 -6.15 -17.29 -20.58
N LYS A 223 -6.65 -16.05 -20.75
CA LYS A 223 -6.97 -15.52 -22.08
C LYS A 223 -5.67 -15.52 -22.90
N PRO A 224 -5.62 -16.19 -24.06
CA PRO A 224 -4.46 -16.12 -24.93
C PRO A 224 -4.27 -14.65 -25.34
N VAL A 225 -3.05 -14.15 -25.13
CA VAL A 225 -2.61 -12.82 -25.58
C VAL A 225 -2.36 -12.80 -27.07
#